data_AF-A0A7C4Z715-F1
#
_entry.id   AF-A0A7C4Z715-F1
#
_cell.length_a   1.000
_cell.length_b   1.000
_cell.length_c   1.000
_cell.angle_alpha   90.00
_cell.angle_beta   90.00
_cell.angle_gamma   90.00
#
_symmetry.space_group_name_H-M   'P 1'
#
loop_
_entity.id
_entity.type
_entity.pdbx_description
1 polymer ?
#
loop_
_entity_poly.entity_id
_entity_poly.type
_entity_poly.pdbx_seq_one_letter_code
_entity_poly.pdbx_strand_id
1 'polypeptide(L)'
;MISLSRRLMLKSAAAGFGYLAFAGLSTWAAEKDNPLAPKRTHFPARAKRVIFLCMEGAPSHVDTFDYKPKLAEDNGKPMRGARGFGGKLLASPWKFSQHGQSGLWISELFPEVARHADDLCLLRGMHTDVPAHAQAFLQMHTGIFQFKRPSLGAWTFYGLGTENENLPGFVSINPPLQNGGPANYGSAFLPAVFQGTPIRLGFGGFGGGGGPGANQGSVSNIRNPRQSSESQRIQLDYLQALNREALERDPNNPGIEGAIESFELAFRMQKDLPKVADLANESAATKELYGIGGQGTDNFGKQCLLARRLIEAGVRFVEVTSGQWDHHRDLKNALGSKAASVDRPIAGLLKDLKGRGLLKDTLVLWGGEFGRTPYAQGTDGRDHNHRGFTMWMA
;
A
#
# COMPACT_ATOMS: atom_id res chain seq x y z
N MET A 1 12.49 52.29 31.64
CA MET A 1 11.76 51.05 31.97
C MET A 1 11.86 50.11 30.77
N ILE A 2 12.43 48.92 30.95
CA ILE A 2 12.43 47.89 29.90
C ILE A 2 11.00 47.39 29.76
N SER A 3 10.39 47.56 28.59
CA SER A 3 9.07 47.04 28.28
C SER A 3 9.12 45.52 28.21
N LEU A 4 8.76 44.85 29.32
CA LEU A 4 8.62 43.39 29.38
C LEU A 4 7.36 42.96 28.63
N SER A 5 7.53 42.45 27.41
CA SER A 5 6.42 41.85 26.68
C SER A 5 6.03 40.51 27.31
N ARG A 6 4.75 40.12 27.19
CA ARG A 6 4.25 38.81 27.64
C ARG A 6 5.09 37.64 27.09
N ARG A 7 5.52 37.75 25.83
CA ARG A 7 6.40 36.78 25.16
C ARG A 7 7.78 36.72 25.81
N LEU A 8 8.34 37.87 26.19
CA LEU A 8 9.63 37.94 26.86
C LEU A 8 9.53 37.32 28.26
N MET A 9 8.50 37.67 29.04
CA MET A 9 8.26 37.07 30.36
C MET A 9 8.11 35.55 30.31
N LEU A 10 7.34 34.99 29.35
CA LEU A 10 7.18 33.54 29.23
C LEU A 10 8.52 32.83 28.94
N LYS A 11 9.37 33.44 28.10
CA LYS A 11 10.67 32.88 27.71
C LYS A 11 11.74 32.98 28.80
N SER A 12 11.69 34.01 29.65
CA SER A 12 12.78 34.31 30.59
C SER A 12 12.44 34.07 32.07
N ALA A 13 11.16 34.11 32.46
CA ALA A 13 10.77 33.83 33.84
C ALA A 13 10.88 32.34 34.16
N ALA A 14 11.35 32.00 35.38
CA ALA A 14 11.54 30.63 35.85
C ALA A 14 12.25 29.72 34.84
N ALA A 15 13.33 30.24 34.23
CA ALA A 15 14.14 29.57 33.20
C ALA A 15 13.34 29.09 31.97
N GLY A 16 12.21 29.73 31.65
CA GLY A 16 11.39 29.40 30.48
C GLY A 16 10.44 28.23 30.69
N PHE A 17 10.22 27.76 31.93
CA PHE A 17 9.26 26.68 32.21
C PHE A 17 7.84 27.02 31.75
N GLY A 18 7.42 28.28 31.93
CA GLY A 18 6.13 28.77 31.42
C GLY A 18 6.04 28.75 29.88
N TYR A 19 7.15 29.00 29.18
CA TYR A 19 7.22 28.85 27.73
C TYR A 19 7.14 27.39 27.28
N LEU A 20 7.76 26.46 28.01
CA LEU A 20 7.65 25.03 27.72
C LEU A 20 6.21 24.53 27.89
N ALA A 21 5.54 24.92 28.99
CA ALA A 21 4.14 24.59 29.23
C ALA A 21 3.21 25.23 28.18
N PHE A 22 3.42 26.49 27.83
CA PHE A 22 2.67 27.17 26.77
C PHE A 22 2.90 26.53 25.40
N ALA A 23 4.14 26.14 25.07
CA ALA A 23 4.44 25.43 23.83
C ALA A 23 3.71 24.08 23.78
N GLY A 24 3.76 23.29 24.87
CA GLY A 24 3.01 22.03 24.97
C GLY A 24 1.50 22.21 24.83
N LEU A 25 0.92 23.20 25.51
CA LEU A 25 -0.52 23.53 25.40
C LEU A 25 -0.91 24.05 24.01
N SER A 26 -0.05 24.85 23.36
CA SER A 26 -0.29 25.34 22.00
C SER A 26 -0.21 24.21 20.98
N THR A 27 0.72 23.28 21.17
CA THR A 27 0.80 22.04 20.37
C THR A 27 -0.44 21.19 20.56
N TRP A 28 -0.90 20.96 21.79
CA TRP A 28 -2.15 20.22 22.05
C TRP A 28 -3.40 20.92 21.50
N ALA A 29 -3.45 22.26 21.55
CA ALA A 29 -4.53 23.03 20.96
C ALA A 29 -4.52 22.91 19.43
N ALA A 30 -3.35 22.98 18.79
CA ALA A 30 -3.20 22.78 17.35
C ALA A 30 -3.48 21.33 16.91
N GLU A 31 -3.11 20.33 17.72
CA GLU A 31 -3.44 18.92 17.48
C GLU A 31 -4.93 18.64 17.58
N LYS A 32 -5.67 19.36 18.43
CA LYS A 32 -7.12 19.20 18.60
C LYS A 32 -7.90 19.54 17.33
N ASP A 33 -7.37 20.45 16.51
CA ASP A 33 -8.01 20.94 15.28
C ASP A 33 -7.41 20.30 14.01
N ASN A 34 -6.40 19.42 14.12
CA ASN A 34 -5.82 18.73 12.97
C ASN A 34 -6.42 17.32 12.83
N PRO A 35 -7.33 17.08 11.86
CA PRO A 35 -7.98 15.78 11.68
C PRO A 35 -7.00 14.66 11.29
N LEU A 36 -5.77 15.02 10.88
CA LEU A 36 -4.70 14.12 10.46
C LEU A 36 -3.72 13.76 11.56
N ALA A 37 -3.76 14.47 12.70
CA ALA A 37 -2.84 14.21 13.81
C ALA A 37 -2.94 12.74 14.27
N PRO A 38 -1.82 12.12 14.72
CA PRO A 38 -1.84 10.76 15.25
C PRO A 38 -2.88 10.61 16.36
N LYS A 39 -3.79 9.64 16.21
CA LYS A 39 -4.87 9.40 17.17
C LYS A 39 -4.47 8.34 18.18
N ARG A 40 -4.80 8.56 19.45
CA ARG A 40 -4.65 7.54 20.49
C ARG A 40 -5.68 6.44 20.26
N THR A 41 -5.20 5.21 20.14
CA THR A 41 -6.04 4.02 20.00
C THR A 41 -6.55 3.55 21.36
N HIS A 42 -7.68 2.84 21.38
CA HIS A 42 -8.21 2.23 22.61
C HIS A 42 -7.25 1.20 23.23
N PHE A 43 -6.52 0.48 22.38
CA PHE A 43 -5.47 -0.47 22.78
C PHE A 43 -4.15 -0.08 22.13
N PRO A 44 -2.99 -0.30 22.78
CA PRO A 44 -1.70 -0.08 22.15
C PRO A 44 -1.57 -0.87 20.84
N ALA A 45 -1.46 -0.17 19.71
CA ALA A 45 -1.25 -0.81 18.41
C ALA A 45 0.20 -1.27 18.29
N ARG A 46 0.42 -2.58 18.02
CA ARG A 46 1.77 -3.10 17.73
C ARG A 46 2.24 -2.63 16.36
N ALA A 47 1.43 -2.87 15.33
CA ALA A 47 1.64 -2.30 14.01
C ALA A 47 1.17 -0.85 13.99
N LYS A 48 2.10 0.07 13.70
CA LYS A 48 1.83 1.47 13.47
C LYS A 48 1.62 1.75 11.99
N ARG A 49 2.24 1.00 11.09
CA ARG A 49 2.19 1.23 9.65
C ARG A 49 1.79 -0.05 8.93
N VAL A 50 1.30 0.09 7.70
CA VAL A 50 0.89 -1.05 6.87
C VAL A 50 1.54 -0.92 5.50
N ILE A 51 2.17 -2.00 5.04
CA ILE A 51 2.46 -2.23 3.62
C ILE A 51 1.57 -3.35 3.13
N PHE A 52 0.70 -3.08 2.16
CA PHE A 52 -0.09 -4.12 1.50
C PHE A 52 0.47 -4.43 0.12
N LEU A 53 1.09 -5.60 -0.02
CA LEU A 53 1.56 -6.19 -1.26
C LEU A 53 0.37 -6.86 -1.97
N CYS A 54 -0.35 -6.09 -2.77
CA CYS A 54 -1.58 -6.50 -3.45
C CYS A 54 -1.28 -7.21 -4.77
N MET A 55 -1.48 -8.52 -4.80
CA MET A 55 -1.28 -9.38 -5.96
C MET A 55 -2.58 -9.48 -6.77
N GLU A 56 -2.84 -8.47 -7.61
CA GLU A 56 -4.07 -8.39 -8.42
C GLU A 56 -4.16 -9.55 -9.40
N GLY A 57 -5.28 -10.28 -9.32
CA GLY A 57 -5.54 -11.47 -10.10
C GLY A 57 -5.50 -12.74 -9.27
N ALA A 58 -5.61 -12.69 -7.95
CA ALA A 58 -5.79 -13.86 -7.08
C ALA A 58 -4.73 -14.97 -7.27
N PRO A 59 -3.51 -14.81 -6.71
CA PRO A 59 -2.44 -15.81 -6.82
C PRO A 59 -2.91 -17.19 -6.35
N SER A 60 -2.41 -18.23 -7.02
CA SER A 60 -2.78 -19.61 -6.68
C SER A 60 -2.18 -20.04 -5.34
N HIS A 61 -2.95 -19.92 -4.26
CA HIS A 61 -2.51 -20.30 -2.92
C HIS A 61 -2.01 -21.75 -2.83
N VAL A 62 -2.63 -22.68 -3.57
CA VAL A 62 -2.23 -24.11 -3.61
C VAL A 62 -0.91 -24.36 -4.36
N ASP A 63 -0.40 -23.37 -5.08
CA ASP A 63 0.91 -23.42 -5.75
C ASP A 63 1.98 -22.58 -5.06
N THR A 64 1.60 -21.72 -4.10
CA THR A 64 2.50 -20.76 -3.45
C THR A 64 2.77 -21.09 -1.97
N PHE A 65 1.74 -21.07 -1.13
CA PHE A 65 1.89 -21.10 0.34
C PHE A 65 0.99 -22.12 1.06
N ASP A 66 0.11 -22.82 0.33
CA ASP A 66 -0.82 -23.80 0.89
C ASP A 66 -0.53 -25.20 0.35
N TYR A 67 0.36 -25.92 1.04
CA TYR A 67 0.72 -27.28 0.67
C TYR A 67 -0.46 -28.25 0.80
N LYS A 68 -0.86 -28.84 -0.33
CA LYS A 68 -1.94 -29.83 -0.43
C LYS A 68 -1.41 -31.21 -0.85
N PRO A 69 -0.88 -32.04 0.06
CA PRO A 69 -0.33 -33.36 -0.28
C PRO A 69 -1.38 -34.26 -0.96
N LYS A 70 -2.62 -34.24 -0.47
CA LYS A 70 -3.71 -35.03 -1.05
C LYS A 70 -4.03 -34.64 -2.50
N LEU A 71 -3.85 -33.37 -2.85
CA LEU A 71 -4.04 -32.90 -4.22
C LEU A 71 -2.98 -33.49 -5.16
N ALA A 72 -1.74 -33.69 -4.67
CA ALA A 72 -0.70 -34.36 -5.43
C ALA A 72 -1.00 -35.86 -5.63
N GLU A 73 -1.46 -36.55 -4.58
CA GLU A 73 -1.85 -37.96 -4.65
C GLU A 73 -3.04 -38.22 -5.58
N ASP A 74 -3.99 -37.28 -5.61
CA ASP A 74 -5.22 -37.39 -6.39
C ASP A 74 -5.12 -36.73 -7.78
N ASN A 75 -3.91 -36.38 -8.22
CA ASN A 75 -3.68 -35.74 -9.51
C ASN A 75 -4.34 -36.51 -10.67
N GLY A 76 -5.02 -35.78 -11.56
CA GLY A 76 -5.70 -36.35 -12.72
C GLY A 76 -7.03 -37.05 -12.42
N LYS A 77 -7.39 -37.25 -11.14
CA LYS A 77 -8.70 -37.81 -10.77
C LYS A 77 -9.82 -36.78 -11.02
N PRO A 78 -11.04 -37.22 -11.37
CA PRO A 78 -12.16 -36.31 -11.57
C PRO A 78 -12.55 -35.61 -10.26
N MET A 79 -12.72 -34.28 -10.30
CA MET A 79 -13.23 -33.53 -9.15
C MET A 79 -14.77 -33.47 -9.20
N ARG A 80 -15.43 -34.05 -8.19
CA ARG A 80 -16.89 -33.96 -8.06
C ARG A 80 -17.29 -32.50 -7.78
N GLY A 81 -18.22 -31.97 -8.58
CA GLY A 81 -18.72 -30.60 -8.42
C GLY A 81 -17.84 -29.50 -9.01
N ALA A 82 -16.83 -29.85 -9.83
CA ALA A 82 -16.14 -28.85 -10.65
C ALA A 82 -17.13 -28.11 -11.55
N ARG A 83 -17.03 -26.78 -11.62
CA ARG A 83 -17.83 -25.97 -12.55
C ARG A 83 -17.34 -26.23 -13.98
N GLY A 84 -18.24 -26.66 -14.87
CA GLY A 84 -17.91 -27.12 -16.22
C GLY A 84 -17.46 -28.58 -16.25
N PHE A 85 -17.99 -29.33 -17.23
CA PHE A 85 -17.94 -30.79 -17.43
C PHE A 85 -16.62 -31.51 -17.04
N GLY A 86 -16.44 -31.83 -15.76
CA GLY A 86 -15.47 -32.85 -15.31
C GLY A 86 -14.01 -32.41 -15.22
N GLY A 87 -13.74 -31.23 -14.63
CA GLY A 87 -12.39 -30.80 -14.28
C GLY A 87 -11.63 -31.85 -13.47
N LYS A 88 -10.38 -32.13 -13.87
CA LYS A 88 -9.49 -33.06 -13.16
C LYS A 88 -8.70 -32.30 -12.10
N LEU A 89 -8.49 -32.93 -10.95
CA LEU A 89 -7.59 -32.43 -9.92
C LEU A 89 -6.20 -32.19 -10.52
N LEU A 90 -5.62 -31.03 -10.21
CA LEU A 90 -4.34 -30.59 -10.75
C LEU A 90 -3.36 -30.40 -9.60
N ALA A 91 -2.41 -31.33 -9.48
CA ALA A 91 -1.27 -31.21 -8.59
C ALA A 91 -0.51 -29.91 -8.87
N SER A 92 0.08 -29.33 -7.82
CA SER A 92 1.00 -28.23 -8.03
C SER A 92 2.21 -28.72 -8.85
N PRO A 93 2.61 -28.00 -9.91
CA PRO A 93 3.84 -28.28 -10.65
C PRO A 93 5.13 -28.12 -9.84
N TRP A 94 5.04 -27.45 -8.69
CA TRP A 94 6.17 -27.04 -7.87
C TRP A 94 6.30 -27.90 -6.61
N LYS A 95 7.54 -28.10 -6.19
CA LYS A 95 7.86 -28.74 -4.91
C LYS A 95 7.63 -27.76 -3.77
N PHE A 96 7.20 -28.32 -2.63
CA PHE A 96 7.09 -27.60 -1.37
C PHE A 96 8.10 -28.18 -0.38
N SER A 97 8.70 -27.30 0.42
CA SER A 97 9.59 -27.68 1.52
C SER A 97 9.23 -26.89 2.78
N GLN A 98 9.55 -27.43 3.94
CA GLN A 98 9.40 -26.71 5.20
C GLN A 98 10.61 -25.80 5.42
N HIS A 99 10.36 -24.57 5.85
CA HIS A 99 11.39 -23.57 6.10
C HIS A 99 11.29 -22.98 7.50
N GLY A 100 12.43 -22.53 8.02
CA GLY A 100 12.53 -21.94 9.35
C GLY A 100 12.26 -22.94 10.50
N GLN A 101 12.21 -22.42 11.71
CA GLN A 101 11.78 -23.15 12.91
C GLN A 101 10.27 -23.36 12.95
N SER A 102 9.51 -22.46 12.33
CA SER A 102 8.05 -22.54 12.16
C SER A 102 7.61 -23.73 11.31
N GLY A 103 8.50 -24.27 10.47
CA GLY A 103 8.22 -25.40 9.59
C GLY A 103 7.16 -25.06 8.52
N LEU A 104 7.04 -23.79 8.13
CA LEU A 104 6.10 -23.35 7.12
C LEU A 104 6.43 -23.98 5.77
N TRP A 105 5.40 -24.55 5.14
CA TRP A 105 5.49 -25.08 3.79
C TRP A 105 5.42 -23.94 2.78
N ILE A 106 6.50 -23.75 2.02
CA ILE A 106 6.60 -22.73 0.97
C ILE A 106 7.04 -23.41 -0.32
N SER A 107 6.42 -23.02 -1.43
CA SER A 107 6.72 -23.50 -2.77
C SER A 107 8.10 -23.03 -3.23
N GLU A 108 8.77 -23.83 -4.05
CA GLU A 108 10.04 -23.44 -4.71
C GLU A 108 9.88 -22.23 -5.67
N LEU A 109 8.66 -21.73 -5.87
CA LEU A 109 8.39 -20.43 -6.49
C LEU A 109 8.91 -19.23 -5.69
N PHE A 110 9.06 -19.37 -4.37
CA PHE A 110 9.41 -18.28 -3.46
C PHE A 110 10.66 -18.58 -2.61
N PRO A 111 11.80 -18.94 -3.24
CA PRO A 111 13.00 -19.35 -2.51
C PRO A 111 13.61 -18.23 -1.64
N GLU A 112 13.47 -16.96 -2.03
CA GLU A 112 13.99 -15.84 -1.26
C GLU A 112 13.06 -15.50 -0.09
N VAL A 113 11.74 -15.42 -0.32
CA VAL A 113 10.75 -15.20 0.76
C VAL A 113 10.77 -16.35 1.77
N ALA A 114 11.04 -17.59 1.34
CA ALA A 114 11.13 -18.74 2.24
C ALA A 114 12.21 -18.59 3.33
N ARG A 115 13.25 -17.78 3.10
CA ARG A 115 14.27 -17.48 4.13
C ARG A 115 13.74 -16.66 5.30
N HIS A 116 12.56 -16.06 5.13
CA HIS A 116 11.86 -15.26 6.12
C HIS A 116 10.72 -16.02 6.81
N ALA A 117 10.60 -17.34 6.62
CA ALA A 117 9.48 -18.14 7.12
C ALA A 117 9.11 -17.87 8.60
N ASP A 118 10.10 -17.70 9.47
CA ASP A 118 9.86 -17.47 10.91
C ASP A 118 9.33 -16.08 11.25
N ASP A 119 9.39 -15.14 10.30
CA ASP A 119 8.76 -13.83 10.39
C ASP A 119 7.35 -13.82 9.77
N LEU A 120 6.90 -14.92 9.14
CA LEU A 120 5.61 -14.98 8.44
C LEU A 120 4.52 -15.66 9.30
N CYS A 121 3.31 -15.12 9.21
CA CYS A 121 2.09 -15.75 9.70
C CYS A 121 1.13 -15.96 8.53
N LEU A 122 0.81 -17.23 8.23
CA LEU A 122 -0.14 -17.58 7.17
C LEU A 122 -1.58 -17.54 7.71
N LEU A 123 -2.43 -16.82 6.98
CA LEU A 123 -3.88 -16.80 7.16
C LEU A 123 -4.54 -17.82 6.23
N ARG A 124 -4.84 -19.01 6.75
CA ARG A 124 -5.49 -20.11 6.02
C ARG A 124 -6.98 -20.18 6.30
N GLY A 125 -7.71 -19.17 5.84
CA GLY A 125 -9.15 -19.08 6.08
C GLY A 125 -9.81 -17.89 5.42
N MET A 126 -9.12 -17.26 4.46
CA MET A 126 -9.67 -16.13 3.75
C MET A 126 -10.78 -16.62 2.82
N HIS A 127 -11.86 -15.86 2.71
CA HIS A 127 -12.94 -16.11 1.76
C HIS A 127 -13.50 -14.77 1.25
N THR A 128 -14.21 -14.82 0.12
CA THR A 128 -14.95 -13.69 -0.44
C THR A 128 -16.30 -14.19 -0.96
N ASP A 129 -17.22 -13.28 -1.26
CA ASP A 129 -18.59 -13.64 -1.61
C ASP A 129 -18.73 -14.09 -3.07
N VAL A 130 -17.89 -13.55 -3.96
CA VAL A 130 -18.02 -13.74 -5.41
C VAL A 130 -16.69 -14.08 -6.07
N PRO A 131 -16.65 -15.06 -7.00
CA PRO A 131 -15.43 -15.42 -7.74
C PRO A 131 -15.25 -14.56 -9.00
N ALA A 132 -15.33 -13.24 -8.87
CA ALA A 132 -15.22 -12.31 -9.98
C ALA A 132 -14.29 -11.15 -9.64
N HIS A 133 -13.24 -10.93 -10.45
CA HIS A 133 -12.17 -9.99 -10.15
C HIS A 133 -12.67 -8.59 -9.80
N ALA A 134 -13.53 -8.00 -10.63
CA ALA A 134 -13.98 -6.62 -10.43
C ALA A 134 -14.70 -6.40 -9.09
N GLN A 135 -15.56 -7.33 -8.71
CA GLN A 135 -16.29 -7.26 -7.45
C GLN A 135 -15.42 -7.65 -6.26
N ALA A 136 -14.71 -8.78 -6.33
CA ALA A 136 -13.91 -9.28 -5.23
C ALA A 136 -12.74 -8.35 -4.90
N PHE A 137 -12.10 -7.77 -5.92
CA PHE A 137 -10.99 -6.83 -5.73
C PHE A 137 -11.48 -5.57 -5.02
N LEU A 138 -12.62 -5.02 -5.43
CA LEU A 138 -13.22 -3.88 -4.73
C LEU A 138 -13.58 -4.27 -3.28
N GLN A 139 -14.25 -5.41 -3.09
CA GLN A 139 -14.64 -5.90 -1.77
C GLN A 139 -13.45 -6.12 -0.82
N MET A 140 -12.32 -6.61 -1.32
CA MET A 140 -11.10 -6.75 -0.52
C MET A 140 -10.63 -5.40 0.04
N HIS A 141 -10.78 -4.32 -0.73
CA HIS A 141 -10.39 -2.98 -0.30
C HIS A 141 -11.46 -2.31 0.56
N THR A 142 -12.75 -2.51 0.29
CA THR A 142 -13.82 -1.69 0.89
C THR A 142 -14.75 -2.47 1.83
N GLY A 143 -14.54 -3.77 1.96
CA GLY A 143 -15.42 -4.71 2.67
C GLY A 143 -16.70 -5.08 1.92
N ILE A 144 -17.05 -4.38 0.84
CA ILE A 144 -18.27 -4.60 0.05
C ILE A 144 -18.16 -4.03 -1.36
N PHE A 145 -18.64 -4.76 -2.36
CA PHE A 145 -18.61 -4.31 -3.77
C PHE A 145 -19.89 -3.60 -4.24
N GLN A 146 -20.98 -3.68 -3.49
CA GLN A 146 -22.29 -3.14 -3.90
C GLN A 146 -22.43 -1.64 -3.61
N PHE A 147 -21.93 -1.17 -2.46
CA PHE A 147 -22.06 0.21 -2.03
C PHE A 147 -20.70 0.89 -1.99
N LYS A 148 -20.67 2.19 -2.30
CA LYS A 148 -19.47 3.01 -2.16
C LYS A 148 -19.10 3.10 -0.67
N ARG A 149 -17.99 2.46 -0.29
CA ARG A 149 -17.42 2.50 1.06
C ARG A 149 -15.97 2.97 1.00
N PRO A 150 -15.44 3.54 2.10
CA PRO A 150 -14.04 3.90 2.18
C PRO A 150 -13.18 2.65 2.11
N SER A 151 -12.01 2.76 1.50
CA SER A 151 -11.06 1.65 1.43
C SER A 151 -10.39 1.39 2.78
N LEU A 152 -9.74 0.23 2.90
CA LEU A 152 -8.96 -0.20 4.06
C LEU A 152 -7.88 0.82 4.41
N GLY A 153 -7.17 1.34 3.39
CA GLY A 153 -6.18 2.39 3.56
C GLY A 153 -6.78 3.69 4.08
N ALA A 154 -7.93 4.12 3.55
CA ALA A 154 -8.63 5.31 4.00
C ALA A 154 -9.14 5.18 5.44
N TRP A 155 -9.70 4.02 5.82
CA TRP A 155 -10.10 3.72 7.19
C TRP A 155 -8.93 3.71 8.16
N THR A 156 -7.81 3.10 7.75
CA THR A 156 -6.59 3.06 8.57
C THR A 156 -6.06 4.47 8.81
N PHE A 157 -6.00 5.28 7.76
CA PHE A 157 -5.55 6.66 7.86
C PHE A 157 -6.52 7.52 8.70
N TYR A 158 -7.82 7.38 8.50
CA TYR A 158 -8.84 8.06 9.31
C TYR A 158 -8.76 7.71 10.80
N GLY A 159 -8.60 6.42 11.11
CA GLY A 159 -8.59 5.93 12.48
C GLY A 159 -7.31 6.24 13.24
N LEU A 160 -6.16 6.29 12.55
CA LEU A 160 -4.83 6.42 13.18
C LEU A 160 -4.13 7.75 12.94
N GLY A 161 -4.59 8.54 11.96
CA GLY A 161 -3.88 9.73 11.50
C GLY A 161 -2.53 9.39 10.84
N THR A 162 -1.72 10.41 10.62
CA THR A 162 -0.36 10.33 10.03
C THR A 162 0.66 10.95 10.98
N GLU A 163 1.85 10.37 11.04
CA GLU A 163 3.00 10.95 11.76
C GLU A 163 3.76 11.95 10.88
N ASN A 164 3.40 12.05 9.59
CA ASN A 164 4.01 12.95 8.63
C ASN A 164 2.97 13.95 8.11
N GLU A 165 3.28 15.24 8.26
CA GLU A 165 2.42 16.34 7.79
C GLU A 165 2.71 16.77 6.34
N ASN A 166 3.85 16.39 5.78
CA ASN A 166 4.29 16.80 4.44
C ASN A 166 4.02 15.74 3.36
N LEU A 167 3.65 14.52 3.75
CA LEU A 167 3.34 13.42 2.84
C LEU A 167 1.91 12.90 3.07
N PRO A 168 1.26 12.33 2.05
CA PRO A 168 -0.05 11.71 2.21
C PRO A 168 0.01 10.55 3.20
N GLY A 169 -1.03 10.41 4.03
CA GLY A 169 -1.11 9.29 4.98
C GLY A 169 -1.40 7.94 4.32
N PHE A 170 -1.97 7.94 3.11
CA PHE A 170 -2.25 6.74 2.33
C PHE A 170 -1.76 6.90 0.88
N VAL A 171 -0.87 6.00 0.47
CA VAL A 171 -0.34 5.91 -0.90
C VAL A 171 -0.70 4.56 -1.52
N SER A 172 -1.14 4.56 -2.78
CA SER A 172 -1.23 3.34 -3.58
C SER A 172 -0.27 3.43 -4.76
N ILE A 173 0.65 2.49 -4.86
CA ILE A 173 1.70 2.43 -5.89
C ILE A 173 1.22 1.50 -7.00
N ASN A 174 1.17 2.04 -8.22
CA ASN A 174 0.67 1.38 -9.42
C ASN A 174 -0.74 0.76 -9.27
N PRO A 175 -1.73 1.49 -8.72
CA PRO A 175 -3.08 0.95 -8.60
C PRO A 175 -3.66 0.57 -9.97
N PRO A 176 -4.45 -0.51 -10.05
CA PRO A 176 -5.03 -0.93 -11.31
C PRO A 176 -6.07 0.09 -11.77
N LEU A 177 -6.15 0.28 -13.10
CA LEU A 177 -7.19 1.11 -13.72
C LEU A 177 -8.53 0.37 -13.79
N GLN A 178 -8.48 -0.95 -13.88
CA GLN A 178 -9.64 -1.84 -13.91
C GLN A 178 -9.92 -2.35 -12.48
N ASN A 179 -10.87 -3.28 -12.35
CA ASN A 179 -11.16 -3.95 -11.07
C ASN A 179 -11.44 -2.99 -9.90
N GLY A 180 -12.33 -2.01 -10.09
CA GLY A 180 -12.72 -1.02 -9.07
C GLY A 180 -12.03 0.34 -9.21
N GLY A 181 -10.87 0.41 -9.88
CA GLY A 181 -10.21 1.68 -10.20
C GLY A 181 -10.00 2.58 -8.97
N PRO A 182 -10.33 3.88 -9.04
CA PRO A 182 -10.16 4.81 -7.92
C PRO A 182 -10.92 4.46 -6.64
N ALA A 183 -11.95 3.61 -6.71
CA ALA A 183 -12.68 3.19 -5.53
C ALA A 183 -11.83 2.31 -4.59
N ASN A 184 -10.81 1.61 -5.11
CA ASN A 184 -9.92 0.74 -4.32
C ASN A 184 -9.10 1.52 -3.28
N TYR A 185 -8.87 2.81 -3.51
CA TYR A 185 -8.14 3.70 -2.61
C TYR A 185 -8.95 4.96 -2.24
N GLY A 186 -10.27 4.89 -2.35
CA GLY A 186 -11.18 6.02 -2.14
C GLY A 186 -11.53 6.28 -0.67
N SER A 187 -11.71 7.55 -0.30
CA SER A 187 -12.26 7.93 1.03
C SER A 187 -13.78 7.76 1.13
N ALA A 188 -14.49 7.71 -0.02
CA ALA A 188 -15.94 7.63 -0.11
C ALA A 188 -16.67 8.73 0.69
N PHE A 189 -17.28 8.38 1.82
CA PHE A 189 -17.98 9.33 2.71
C PHE A 189 -17.09 9.86 3.84
N LEU A 190 -15.86 9.35 3.99
CA LEU A 190 -14.87 9.99 4.86
C LEU A 190 -14.40 11.31 4.22
N PRO A 191 -13.96 12.29 5.03
CA PRO A 191 -13.42 13.54 4.52
C PRO A 191 -12.37 13.33 3.43
N ALA A 192 -12.36 14.21 2.42
CA ALA A 192 -11.55 14.02 1.21
C ALA A 192 -10.05 13.93 1.50
N VAL A 193 -9.59 14.49 2.62
CA VAL A 193 -8.20 14.42 3.07
C VAL A 193 -7.71 12.98 3.30
N PHE A 194 -8.61 12.02 3.53
CA PHE A 194 -8.29 10.59 3.68
C PHE A 194 -8.25 9.83 2.35
N GLN A 195 -8.38 10.52 1.21
CA GLN A 195 -8.26 9.95 -0.13
C GLN A 195 -6.84 9.43 -0.36
N GLY A 196 -6.73 8.19 -0.85
CA GLY A 196 -5.43 7.62 -1.22
C GLY A 196 -4.80 8.36 -2.39
N THR A 197 -3.49 8.58 -2.32
CA THR A 197 -2.71 9.21 -3.38
C THR A 197 -2.09 8.15 -4.30
N PRO A 198 -2.50 8.05 -5.58
CA PRO A 198 -1.91 7.10 -6.51
C PRO A 198 -0.54 7.59 -6.99
N ILE A 199 0.49 6.75 -6.92
CA ILE A 199 1.81 6.98 -7.52
C ILE A 199 2.04 5.95 -8.61
N ARG A 200 2.48 6.39 -9.80
CA ARG A 200 2.82 5.49 -10.91
C ARG A 200 4.32 5.43 -11.13
N LEU A 201 4.88 4.23 -11.02
CA LEU A 201 6.28 3.93 -11.31
C LEU A 201 6.38 3.15 -12.62
N GLY A 202 7.16 3.65 -13.58
CA GLY A 202 7.70 2.82 -14.67
C GLY A 202 6.71 2.28 -15.71
N PHE A 203 5.56 2.92 -15.90
CA PHE A 203 4.62 2.53 -16.96
C PHE A 203 4.81 3.37 -18.24
N GLY A 204 5.39 2.77 -19.27
CA GLY A 204 5.18 3.17 -20.66
C GLY A 204 3.98 2.43 -21.25
N GLY A 205 2.85 3.13 -21.45
CA GLY A 205 1.64 2.65 -22.14
C GLY A 205 0.71 1.78 -21.26
N PHE A 206 -0.61 1.94 -21.25
CA PHE A 206 -1.55 2.33 -22.31
C PHE A 206 -2.39 3.56 -21.91
N GLY A 207 -2.43 4.56 -22.80
CA GLY A 207 -3.10 5.86 -22.59
C GLY A 207 -2.11 7.00 -22.67
N GLY A 208 -1.84 7.49 -23.89
CA GLY A 208 -0.86 8.52 -24.20
C GLY A 208 -1.02 9.78 -23.33
N GLY A 209 0.03 10.09 -22.59
CA GLY A 209 0.10 11.28 -21.73
C GLY A 209 1.35 11.35 -20.84
N GLY A 210 2.28 10.39 -20.96
CA GLY A 210 3.58 10.45 -20.31
C GLY A 210 4.47 11.46 -21.01
N GLY A 211 4.38 12.73 -20.60
CA GLY A 211 5.41 13.71 -20.92
C GLY A 211 6.79 13.25 -20.42
N PRO A 212 7.88 13.85 -20.94
CA PRO A 212 9.25 13.48 -20.58
C PRO A 212 9.46 13.60 -19.05
N GLY A 213 9.49 12.46 -18.35
CA GLY A 213 9.49 12.36 -16.89
C GLY A 213 8.93 11.04 -16.34
N ALA A 214 8.18 10.27 -17.14
CA ALA A 214 7.56 8.99 -16.76
C ALA A 214 8.53 7.86 -16.34
N ASN A 215 9.84 8.03 -16.53
CA ASN A 215 10.87 7.09 -16.08
C ASN A 215 11.25 7.24 -14.60
N GLN A 216 10.76 8.27 -13.91
CA GLN A 216 10.97 8.49 -12.49
C GLN A 216 9.62 8.71 -11.86
N GLY A 217 9.14 7.69 -11.14
CA GLY A 217 8.01 7.72 -10.21
C GLY A 217 7.48 9.06 -9.77
N SER A 218 6.73 9.74 -10.64
CA SER A 218 6.35 11.12 -10.40
C SER A 218 4.86 11.20 -10.20
N VAL A 219 4.49 11.77 -9.05
CA VAL A 219 3.19 12.41 -8.91
C VAL A 219 3.16 13.57 -9.90
N SER A 220 2.14 13.61 -10.74
CA SER A 220 2.00 14.67 -11.74
C SER A 220 2.00 16.05 -11.05
N ASN A 221 2.59 17.05 -11.70
CA ASN A 221 2.64 18.43 -11.21
C ASN A 221 3.35 18.64 -9.86
N ILE A 222 4.24 17.71 -9.45
CA ILE A 222 5.03 17.85 -8.21
C ILE A 222 6.13 18.92 -8.31
N ARG A 223 6.48 19.36 -9.52
CA ARG A 223 7.38 20.50 -9.76
C ARG A 223 6.66 21.51 -10.65
N ASN A 224 6.74 22.80 -10.30
CA ASN A 224 6.28 23.88 -11.14
C ASN A 224 7.48 24.60 -11.78
N PRO A 225 7.72 24.44 -13.09
CA PRO A 225 8.86 25.07 -13.74
C PRO A 225 8.67 26.57 -14.01
N ARG A 226 7.46 27.11 -13.80
CA ARG A 226 7.10 28.49 -14.19
C ARG A 226 7.07 29.47 -13.03
N GLN A 227 6.95 29.00 -11.79
CA GLN A 227 6.80 29.84 -10.61
C GLN A 227 7.76 29.38 -9.51
N SER A 228 8.26 30.32 -8.71
CA SER A 228 8.98 29.99 -7.49
C SER A 228 8.01 29.45 -6.43
N SER A 229 8.54 28.72 -5.45
CA SER A 229 7.75 28.22 -4.31
C SER A 229 7.10 29.37 -3.52
N GLU A 230 7.75 30.54 -3.45
CA GLU A 230 7.22 31.74 -2.80
C GLU A 230 6.00 32.29 -3.55
N SER A 231 6.08 32.42 -4.88
CA SER A 231 4.95 32.86 -5.69
C SER A 231 3.79 31.87 -5.64
N GLN A 232 4.08 30.56 -5.62
CA GLN A 232 3.05 29.54 -5.45
C GLN A 232 2.38 29.61 -4.07
N ARG A 233 3.14 29.91 -3.00
CA ARG A 233 2.58 30.11 -1.65
C ARG A 233 1.60 31.27 -1.62
N ILE A 234 1.96 32.41 -2.22
CA ILE A 234 1.07 33.59 -2.32
C ILE A 234 -0.22 33.25 -3.07
N GLN A 235 -0.10 32.55 -4.21
CA GLN A 235 -1.27 32.14 -4.99
C GLN A 235 -2.16 31.17 -4.19
N LEU A 236 -1.55 30.23 -3.49
CA LEU A 236 -2.28 29.29 -2.64
C LEU A 236 -2.97 30.02 -1.49
N ASP A 237 -2.30 30.96 -0.80
CA ASP A 237 -2.91 31.75 0.28
C ASP A 237 -4.15 32.51 -0.20
N TYR A 238 -4.11 33.09 -1.39
CA TYR A 238 -5.28 33.74 -1.99
C TYR A 238 -6.42 32.75 -2.28
N LEU A 239 -6.11 31.59 -2.87
CA LEU A 239 -7.09 30.53 -3.10
C LEU A 239 -7.69 30.02 -1.79
N GLN A 240 -6.88 29.87 -0.74
CA GLN A 240 -7.36 29.44 0.57
C GLN A 240 -8.25 30.48 1.23
N ALA A 241 -7.98 31.78 1.05
CA ALA A 241 -8.88 32.83 1.52
C ALA A 241 -10.26 32.70 0.87
N LEU A 242 -10.32 32.49 -0.44
CA LEU A 242 -11.58 32.27 -1.17
C LEU A 242 -12.30 30.99 -0.73
N ASN A 243 -11.57 29.90 -0.54
CA ASN A 243 -12.15 28.64 -0.06
C ASN A 243 -12.72 28.78 1.36
N ARG A 244 -12.04 29.50 2.25
CA ARG A 244 -12.54 29.75 3.63
C ARG A 244 -13.79 30.63 3.61
N GLU A 245 -13.83 31.66 2.77
CA GLU A 245 -15.04 32.47 2.58
C GLU A 245 -16.21 31.61 2.05
N ALA A 246 -15.94 30.69 1.13
CA ALA A 246 -16.94 29.75 0.65
C ALA A 246 -17.41 28.78 1.75
N LEU A 247 -16.49 28.31 2.60
CA LEU A 247 -16.80 27.45 3.75
C LEU A 247 -17.63 28.20 4.80
N GLU A 248 -17.39 29.49 5.03
CA GLU A 248 -18.22 30.30 5.94
C GLU A 248 -19.67 30.41 5.44
N ARG A 249 -19.89 30.41 4.13
CA ARG A 249 -21.22 30.44 3.51
C ARG A 249 -21.91 29.08 3.52
N ASP A 250 -21.15 27.99 3.49
CA ASP A 250 -21.64 26.61 3.56
C ASP A 250 -20.75 25.75 4.49
N PRO A 251 -20.92 25.89 5.82
CA PRO A 251 -20.01 25.29 6.81
C PRO A 251 -19.96 23.75 6.79
N ASN A 252 -20.96 23.12 6.17
CA ASN A 252 -21.10 21.67 6.15
C ASN A 252 -20.74 21.07 4.78
N ASN A 253 -19.99 21.80 3.95
CA ASN A 253 -19.57 21.31 2.63
C ASN A 253 -18.25 20.53 2.70
N PRO A 254 -18.26 19.18 2.75
CA PRO A 254 -17.04 18.38 2.85
C PRO A 254 -16.14 18.51 1.61
N GLY A 255 -16.68 18.99 0.48
CA GLY A 255 -15.93 19.24 -0.74
C GLY A 255 -14.98 20.44 -0.61
N ILE A 256 -15.43 21.51 0.05
CA ILE A 256 -14.64 22.74 0.22
C ILE A 256 -13.52 22.50 1.24
N GLU A 257 -13.84 21.91 2.40
CA GLU A 257 -12.84 21.53 3.41
C GLU A 257 -11.81 20.56 2.82
N GLY A 258 -12.27 19.57 2.05
CA GLY A 258 -11.42 18.64 1.33
C GLY A 258 -10.46 19.30 0.34
N ALA A 259 -10.93 20.32 -0.39
CA ALA A 259 -10.11 21.06 -1.34
C ALA A 259 -9.03 21.91 -0.65
N ILE A 260 -9.37 22.56 0.47
CA ILE A 260 -8.43 23.34 1.30
C ILE A 260 -7.25 22.45 1.70
N GLU A 261 -7.53 21.32 2.34
CA GLU A 261 -6.51 20.39 2.84
C GLU A 261 -5.71 19.74 1.71
N SER A 262 -6.38 19.37 0.61
CA SER A 262 -5.71 18.76 -0.55
C SER A 262 -4.68 19.71 -1.17
N PHE A 263 -4.99 21.01 -1.29
CA PHE A 263 -4.03 21.97 -1.84
C PHE A 263 -2.87 22.26 -0.89
N GLU A 264 -3.10 22.34 0.42
CA GLU A 264 -2.02 22.48 1.40
C GLU A 264 -1.08 21.27 1.41
N LEU A 265 -1.64 20.07 1.41
CA LEU A 265 -0.86 18.84 1.30
C LEU A 265 -0.07 18.81 0.00
N ALA A 266 -0.69 19.11 -1.14
CA ALA A 266 -0.02 19.15 -2.43
C ALA A 266 1.16 20.13 -2.44
N PHE A 267 1.03 21.31 -1.83
CA PHE A 267 2.13 22.26 -1.71
C PHE A 267 3.29 21.71 -0.85
N ARG A 268 2.99 21.11 0.32
CA ARG A 268 4.01 20.49 1.17
C ARG A 268 4.73 19.33 0.48
N MET A 269 3.98 18.50 -0.26
CA MET A 269 4.52 17.37 -1.02
C MET A 269 5.58 17.78 -2.04
N GLN A 270 5.48 18.97 -2.66
CA GLN A 270 6.45 19.45 -3.66
C GLN A 270 7.89 19.50 -3.12
N LYS A 271 8.04 19.70 -1.81
CA LYS A 271 9.35 19.75 -1.15
C LYS A 271 9.88 18.37 -0.75
N ASP A 272 9.04 17.53 -0.17
CA ASP A 272 9.50 16.32 0.52
C ASP A 272 9.28 15.04 -0.29
N LEU A 273 8.19 14.94 -1.07
CA LEU A 273 7.93 13.74 -1.87
C LEU A 273 9.04 13.45 -2.88
N PRO A 274 9.64 14.42 -3.60
CA PRO A 274 10.74 14.14 -4.51
C PRO A 274 11.95 13.47 -3.84
N LYS A 275 12.24 13.82 -2.57
CA LYS A 275 13.35 13.21 -1.82
C LYS A 275 13.07 11.74 -1.50
N VAL A 276 11.80 11.40 -1.26
CA VAL A 276 11.37 10.03 -0.97
C VAL A 276 11.29 9.20 -2.25
N ALA A 277 10.77 9.79 -3.33
CA ALA A 277 10.54 9.11 -4.61
C ALA A 277 11.78 8.97 -5.50
N ASP A 278 12.82 9.79 -5.32
CA ASP A 278 14.06 9.67 -6.07
C ASP A 278 14.90 8.48 -5.59
N LEU A 279 14.98 7.46 -6.45
CA LEU A 279 15.75 6.23 -6.24
C LEU A 279 17.09 6.24 -6.99
N ALA A 280 17.40 7.30 -7.76
CA ALA A 280 18.56 7.33 -8.64
C ALA A 280 19.87 7.20 -7.83
N ASN A 281 19.94 7.91 -6.70
CA ASN A 281 21.11 7.94 -5.83
C ASN A 281 21.13 6.82 -4.77
N GLU A 282 20.22 5.84 -4.85
CA GLU A 282 20.24 4.72 -3.93
C GLU A 282 21.49 3.85 -4.13
N SER A 283 22.01 3.34 -3.01
CA SER A 283 23.24 2.52 -2.97
C SER A 283 23.13 1.27 -3.84
N ALA A 284 24.25 0.82 -4.42
CA ALA A 284 24.29 -0.40 -5.22
C ALA A 284 23.83 -1.63 -4.42
N ALA A 285 24.26 -1.75 -3.16
CA ALA A 285 23.85 -2.83 -2.26
C ALA A 285 22.33 -2.84 -2.02
N THR A 286 21.70 -1.68 -1.86
CA THR A 286 20.24 -1.61 -1.70
C THR A 286 19.53 -1.94 -3.00
N LYS A 287 19.99 -1.41 -4.15
CA LYS A 287 19.42 -1.78 -5.46
C LYS A 287 19.50 -3.29 -5.69
N GLU A 288 20.65 -3.89 -5.40
CA GLU A 288 20.85 -5.33 -5.48
C GLU A 288 19.93 -6.10 -4.52
N LEU A 289 19.77 -5.65 -3.28
CA LEU A 289 18.88 -6.29 -2.31
C LEU A 289 17.45 -6.44 -2.86
N TYR A 290 16.93 -5.39 -3.52
CA TYR A 290 15.59 -5.37 -4.10
C TYR A 290 15.52 -5.94 -5.53
N GLY A 291 16.64 -6.37 -6.13
CA GLY A 291 16.68 -6.82 -7.52
C GLY A 291 16.54 -5.70 -8.58
N ILE A 292 16.78 -4.45 -8.19
CA ILE A 292 16.72 -3.30 -9.10
C ILE A 292 17.89 -3.34 -10.06
N GLY A 293 17.63 -3.13 -11.36
CA GLY A 293 18.58 -3.32 -12.45
C GLY A 293 18.65 -4.75 -13.01
N GLY A 294 17.99 -5.73 -12.37
CA GLY A 294 17.83 -7.09 -12.90
C GLY A 294 16.69 -7.19 -13.90
N GLN A 295 16.80 -8.08 -14.89
CA GLN A 295 15.68 -8.38 -15.80
C GLN A 295 14.52 -9.02 -15.02
N GLY A 296 13.31 -8.50 -15.18
CA GLY A 296 12.07 -9.03 -14.58
C GLY A 296 11.74 -8.55 -13.17
N THR A 297 12.71 -8.20 -12.33
CA THR A 297 12.49 -7.74 -10.94
C THR A 297 12.56 -6.23 -10.76
N ASP A 298 13.16 -5.50 -11.70
CA ASP A 298 13.42 -4.06 -11.59
C ASP A 298 12.20 -3.21 -11.20
N ASN A 299 11.07 -3.42 -11.89
CA ASN A 299 9.85 -2.64 -11.66
C ASN A 299 9.27 -2.86 -10.25
N PHE A 300 9.14 -4.13 -9.82
CA PHE A 300 8.56 -4.43 -8.52
C PHE A 300 9.55 -4.17 -7.38
N GLY A 301 10.85 -4.31 -7.63
CA GLY A 301 11.94 -3.87 -6.74
C GLY A 301 11.88 -2.37 -6.43
N LYS A 302 11.72 -1.53 -7.46
CA LYS A 302 11.53 -0.07 -7.29
C LYS A 302 10.28 0.27 -6.48
N GLN A 303 9.18 -0.45 -6.70
CA GLN A 303 7.94 -0.27 -5.95
C GLN A 303 8.11 -0.63 -4.46
N CYS A 304 8.72 -1.77 -4.15
CA CYS A 304 8.99 -2.19 -2.77
C CYS A 304 9.94 -1.22 -2.06
N LEU A 305 11.01 -0.78 -2.74
CA LEU A 305 11.95 0.21 -2.19
C LEU A 305 11.26 1.55 -1.90
N LEU A 306 10.40 2.03 -2.82
CA LEU A 306 9.61 3.23 -2.59
C LEU A 306 8.69 3.06 -1.38
N ALA A 307 8.02 1.91 -1.26
CA ALA A 307 7.15 1.62 -0.13
C ALA A 307 7.90 1.68 1.20
N ARG A 308 9.10 1.07 1.28
CA ARG A 308 9.96 1.19 2.46
C ARG A 308 10.29 2.64 2.79
N ARG A 309 10.70 3.44 1.80
CA ARG A 309 11.06 4.86 1.98
C ARG A 309 9.86 5.70 2.44
N LEU A 310 8.66 5.44 1.94
CA LEU A 310 7.43 6.12 2.37
C LEU A 310 7.07 5.79 3.82
N ILE A 311 7.16 4.52 4.20
CA ILE A 311 6.90 4.05 5.57
C ILE A 311 7.93 4.64 6.54
N GLU A 312 9.21 4.63 6.17
CA GLU A 312 10.29 5.27 6.94
C GLU A 312 10.10 6.78 7.06
N ALA A 313 9.55 7.43 6.03
CA ALA A 313 9.17 8.83 6.08
C ALA A 313 7.88 9.09 6.90
N GLY A 314 7.17 8.07 7.39
CA GLY A 314 6.00 8.24 8.24
C GLY A 314 4.64 8.17 7.54
N VAL A 315 4.59 7.70 6.29
CA VAL A 315 3.32 7.34 5.64
C VAL A 315 2.67 6.17 6.38
N ARG A 316 1.37 6.26 6.66
CA ARG A 316 0.65 5.29 7.49
C ARG A 316 0.34 3.99 6.74
N PHE A 317 -0.15 4.11 5.51
CA PHE A 317 -0.57 2.97 4.69
C PHE A 317 0.03 3.10 3.30
N VAL A 318 0.74 2.07 2.86
CA VAL A 318 1.26 1.99 1.50
C VAL A 318 0.79 0.69 0.86
N GLU A 319 0.10 0.80 -0.27
CA GLU A 319 -0.26 -0.35 -1.09
C GLU A 319 0.69 -0.44 -2.29
N VAL A 320 1.12 -1.66 -2.61
CA VAL A 320 1.98 -1.95 -3.77
C VAL A 320 1.29 -3.00 -4.61
N THR A 321 0.86 -2.63 -5.82
CA THR A 321 0.12 -3.55 -6.68
C THR A 321 1.02 -4.22 -7.72
N SER A 322 0.97 -5.55 -7.73
CA SER A 322 1.53 -6.39 -8.79
C SER A 322 0.37 -7.06 -9.52
N GLY A 323 0.10 -6.68 -10.76
CA GLY A 323 -0.97 -7.28 -11.58
C GLY A 323 -0.54 -8.54 -12.33
N GLN A 324 -1.50 -9.13 -13.05
CA GLN A 324 -1.33 -10.34 -13.88
C GLN A 324 -1.10 -11.63 -13.07
N TRP A 325 -1.87 -11.83 -11.99
CA TRP A 325 -1.89 -13.11 -11.26
C TRP A 325 -2.98 -14.08 -11.72
N ASP A 326 -3.78 -13.69 -12.72
CA ASP A 326 -4.93 -14.44 -13.22
C ASP A 326 -4.58 -15.59 -14.19
N HIS A 327 -4.01 -16.66 -13.61
CA HIS A 327 -3.45 -17.77 -14.37
C HIS A 327 -4.48 -18.88 -14.65
N HIS A 328 -5.33 -18.63 -15.64
CA HIS A 328 -6.25 -19.62 -16.20
C HIS A 328 -5.62 -20.60 -17.21
N ARG A 329 -4.37 -20.34 -17.63
CA ARG A 329 -3.58 -21.16 -18.57
C ARG A 329 -2.08 -20.94 -18.39
N ASP A 330 -1.27 -21.80 -19.01
CA ASP A 330 0.20 -21.72 -19.00
C ASP A 330 0.76 -21.58 -17.59
N LEU A 331 0.24 -22.40 -16.66
CA LEU A 331 0.43 -22.19 -15.23
C LEU A 331 1.92 -22.18 -14.89
N LYS A 332 2.67 -23.16 -15.39
CA LYS A 332 4.09 -23.33 -15.06
C LYS A 332 4.94 -22.14 -15.46
N ASN A 333 4.78 -21.61 -16.68
CA ASN A 333 5.62 -20.52 -17.17
C ASN A 333 5.13 -19.17 -16.67
N ALA A 334 3.83 -18.90 -16.77
CA ALA A 334 3.27 -17.60 -16.43
C ALA A 334 3.33 -17.34 -14.91
N LEU A 335 2.88 -18.28 -14.06
CA LEU A 335 2.99 -18.12 -12.61
C LEU A 335 4.45 -18.16 -12.15
N GLY A 336 5.28 -19.01 -12.76
CA GLY A 336 6.71 -19.08 -12.47
C GLY A 336 7.43 -17.75 -12.72
N SER A 337 7.22 -17.17 -13.90
CA SER A 337 7.77 -15.85 -14.25
C SER A 337 7.23 -14.76 -13.33
N LYS A 338 5.94 -14.80 -13.00
CA LYS A 338 5.31 -13.82 -12.12
C LYS A 338 5.85 -13.89 -10.70
N ALA A 339 5.99 -15.08 -10.11
CA ALA A 339 6.60 -15.28 -8.80
C ALA A 339 8.05 -14.80 -8.77
N ALA A 340 8.85 -15.16 -9.79
CA ALA A 340 10.25 -14.72 -9.90
C ALA A 340 10.38 -13.19 -9.98
N SER A 341 9.39 -12.49 -10.54
CA SER A 341 9.38 -11.02 -10.59
C SER A 341 9.18 -10.34 -9.23
N VAL A 342 8.63 -11.05 -8.23
CA VAL A 342 8.29 -10.48 -6.92
C VAL A 342 9.06 -11.08 -5.74
N ASP A 343 9.54 -12.32 -5.84
CA ASP A 343 10.16 -13.05 -4.73
C ASP A 343 11.34 -12.28 -4.11
N ARG A 344 12.36 -11.95 -4.91
CA ARG A 344 13.52 -11.18 -4.45
C ARG A 344 13.16 -9.78 -3.92
N PRO A 345 12.34 -8.95 -4.62
CA PRO A 345 11.87 -7.69 -4.06
C PRO A 345 11.17 -7.80 -2.69
N ILE A 346 10.30 -8.80 -2.50
CA ILE A 346 9.58 -9.00 -1.23
C ILE A 346 10.55 -9.41 -0.13
N ALA A 347 11.44 -10.37 -0.40
CA ALA A 347 12.47 -10.77 0.55
C ALA A 347 13.39 -9.59 0.91
N GLY A 348 13.77 -8.80 -0.09
CA GLY A 348 14.55 -7.57 0.08
C GLY A 348 13.84 -6.57 1.00
N LEU A 349 12.54 -6.34 0.79
CA LEU A 349 11.70 -5.49 1.64
C LEU A 349 11.66 -5.97 3.09
N LEU A 350 11.37 -7.26 3.31
CA LEU A 350 11.31 -7.85 4.66
C LEU A 350 12.66 -7.73 5.37
N LYS A 351 13.75 -8.06 4.68
CA LYS A 351 15.11 -7.94 5.21
C LYS A 351 15.47 -6.50 5.56
N ASP A 352 15.16 -5.54 4.70
CA ASP A 352 15.49 -4.12 4.90
C ASP A 352 14.66 -3.51 6.05
N LEU A 353 13.35 -3.80 6.11
CA LEU A 353 12.49 -3.39 7.22
C LEU A 353 12.98 -3.96 8.56
N LYS A 354 13.37 -5.25 8.59
CA LYS A 354 13.91 -5.89 9.79
C LYS A 354 15.23 -5.27 10.22
N GLY A 355 16.16 -5.07 9.27
CA GLY A 355 17.47 -4.46 9.51
C GLY A 355 17.39 -3.03 10.04
N ARG A 356 16.35 -2.28 9.65
CA ARG A 356 16.06 -0.93 10.15
C ARG A 356 15.25 -0.91 11.45
N GLY A 357 14.82 -2.08 11.94
CA GLY A 357 13.92 -2.18 13.09
C GLY A 357 12.52 -1.62 12.83
N LEU A 358 12.11 -1.49 11.56
CA LEU A 358 10.77 -1.04 11.14
C LEU A 358 9.77 -2.20 11.06
N LEU A 359 10.22 -3.43 10.84
CA LEU A 359 9.31 -4.59 10.75
C LEU A 359 8.53 -4.81 12.05
N LYS A 360 9.11 -4.49 13.21
CA LYS A 360 8.45 -4.64 14.52
C LYS A 360 7.19 -3.78 14.70
N ASP A 361 7.05 -2.71 13.92
CA ASP A 361 5.92 -1.78 13.97
C ASP A 361 5.28 -1.51 12.59
N THR A 362 5.61 -2.32 11.59
CA THR A 362 5.03 -2.27 10.25
C THR A 362 4.46 -3.63 9.90
N LEU A 363 3.13 -3.71 9.72
CA LEU A 363 2.48 -4.92 9.23
C LEU A 363 2.68 -5.02 7.72
N VAL A 364 3.32 -6.08 7.25
CA VAL A 364 3.41 -6.37 5.81
C VAL A 364 2.36 -7.43 5.47
N LEU A 365 1.37 -7.08 4.67
CA LEU A 365 0.32 -7.99 4.21
C LEU A 365 0.59 -8.38 2.76
N TRP A 366 0.37 -9.64 2.40
CA TRP A 366 0.45 -10.12 1.03
C TRP A 366 -0.75 -10.96 0.65
N GLY A 367 -1.27 -10.74 -0.56
CA GLY A 367 -2.29 -11.58 -1.16
C GLY A 367 -3.12 -10.86 -2.20
N GLY A 368 -4.23 -11.49 -2.58
CA GLY A 368 -5.18 -10.96 -3.56
C GLY A 368 -6.62 -11.28 -3.16
N GLU A 369 -7.53 -11.00 -4.08
CA GLU A 369 -8.97 -10.90 -3.87
C GLU A 369 -9.71 -12.23 -3.63
N PHE A 370 -9.12 -13.35 -4.06
CA PHE A 370 -9.59 -14.71 -3.78
C PHE A 370 -8.49 -15.75 -4.07
N GLY A 371 -8.84 -17.05 -4.04
CA GLY A 371 -7.94 -18.15 -4.37
C GLY A 371 -8.22 -18.82 -5.70
N ARG A 372 -7.53 -19.95 -5.91
CA ARG A 372 -7.65 -20.77 -7.11
C ARG A 372 -8.17 -22.15 -6.79
N THR A 373 -8.82 -22.76 -7.78
CA THR A 373 -9.39 -24.09 -7.66
C THR A 373 -8.32 -25.17 -7.57
N PRO A 374 -8.58 -26.30 -6.87
CA PRO A 374 -7.67 -27.44 -6.84
C PRO A 374 -7.67 -28.24 -8.15
N TYR A 375 -8.56 -27.93 -9.10
CA TYR A 375 -8.69 -28.62 -10.38
C TYR A 375 -8.29 -27.69 -11.54
N ALA A 376 -7.97 -28.29 -12.69
CA ALA A 376 -7.61 -27.52 -13.88
C ALA A 376 -8.84 -26.87 -14.53
N GLN A 377 -8.67 -25.65 -15.05
CA GLN A 377 -9.58 -25.10 -16.05
C GLN A 377 -9.15 -25.57 -17.44
N GLY A 378 -9.81 -26.59 -17.96
CA GLY A 378 -9.29 -27.31 -19.12
C GLY A 378 -8.14 -28.23 -18.72
N THR A 379 -6.94 -28.03 -19.27
CA THR A 379 -5.78 -28.92 -19.07
C THR A 379 -4.66 -28.31 -18.24
N ASP A 380 -4.50 -26.99 -18.26
CA ASP A 380 -3.38 -26.27 -17.67
C ASP A 380 -3.90 -24.90 -17.22
N GLY A 381 -3.68 -24.54 -15.96
CA GLY A 381 -4.27 -23.35 -15.32
C GLY A 381 -5.40 -23.64 -14.35
N ARG A 382 -5.74 -22.66 -13.51
CA ARG A 382 -6.73 -22.82 -12.42
C ARG A 382 -7.84 -21.77 -12.49
N ASP A 383 -9.07 -22.23 -12.29
CA ASP A 383 -10.26 -21.37 -12.19
C ASP A 383 -10.37 -20.71 -10.80
N HIS A 384 -11.32 -19.80 -10.63
CA HIS A 384 -11.54 -19.00 -9.42
C HIS A 384 -12.11 -19.80 -8.25
N ASN A 385 -11.57 -19.55 -7.05
CA ASN A 385 -12.07 -20.10 -5.79
C ASN A 385 -12.21 -19.01 -4.71
N HIS A 386 -13.45 -18.54 -4.52
CA HIS A 386 -13.81 -17.56 -3.50
C HIS A 386 -14.01 -18.15 -2.10
N ARG A 387 -14.08 -19.49 -1.97
CA ARG A 387 -14.52 -20.15 -0.73
C ARG A 387 -13.42 -20.40 0.29
N GLY A 388 -12.16 -20.26 -0.10
CA GLY A 388 -11.03 -20.55 0.76
C GLY A 388 -9.72 -20.25 0.05
N PHE A 389 -8.88 -19.43 0.66
CA PHE A 389 -7.55 -19.10 0.16
C PHE A 389 -6.63 -18.63 1.28
N THR A 390 -5.35 -18.43 0.90
CA THR A 390 -4.29 -18.06 1.83
C THR A 390 -3.77 -16.67 1.53
N MET A 391 -3.61 -15.89 2.59
CA MET A 391 -2.77 -14.70 2.63
C MET A 391 -1.67 -14.90 3.67
N TRP A 392 -0.67 -14.05 3.71
CA TRP A 392 0.26 -14.01 4.84
C TRP A 392 0.50 -12.59 5.31
N MET A 393 0.89 -12.47 6.57
CA MET A 393 1.37 -11.23 7.17
C MET A 393 2.76 -11.42 7.79
N ALA A 394 3.54 -10.36 7.89
CA ALA A 394 4.84 -10.32 8.57
C ALA A 394 4.94 -9.10 9.50
#